data_AF-A0A1F4DKY5-F1
#
_entry.id   AF-A0A1F4DKY5-F1
#
_cell.length_a   1.000
_cell.length_b   1.000
_cell.length_c   1.000
_cell.angle_alpha   90.00
_cell.angle_beta   90.00
_cell.angle_gamma   90.00
#
_symmetry.space_group_name_H-M   'P 1'
#
loop_
_entity.id
_entity.type
_entity.pdbx_description
1 polymer ?
#
loop_
_entity_poly.entity_id
_entity_poly.type
_entity_poly.pdbx_seq_one_letter_code
_entity_poly.pdbx_strand_id
1 'polypeptide(L)'
;MKGDVFVSAQRFFRGTRVSFAIQRSSRRRFEDVFGAFAPEEYDFQFQKTNVLVKLLQRDYASRSEARRLLANLEKFSEIVLDFRDVKSVGQGFADEVFRIFAHRRPAIKIATENTNPAVAAMIRHVRGQ
;
A
#
# COMPACT_ATOMS: atom_id res chain seq x y z
N MET A 1 33.37 15.02 -17.99
CA MET A 1 32.34 16.08 -17.94
C MET A 1 31.08 15.58 -18.62
N LYS A 2 30.02 15.27 -17.86
CA LYS A 2 28.70 14.88 -18.40
C LYS A 2 27.67 15.84 -17.80
N GLY A 3 26.88 16.43 -18.71
CA GLY A 3 26.17 17.69 -18.56
C GLY A 3 25.26 17.81 -17.35
N ASP A 4 25.24 19.04 -16.83
CA ASP A 4 24.43 19.49 -15.71
C ASP A 4 22.92 19.27 -15.98
N VAL A 5 22.23 18.75 -14.98
CA VAL A 5 20.77 18.66 -14.99
C VAL A 5 20.22 19.99 -14.49
N PHE A 6 19.68 20.80 -15.41
CA PHE A 6 18.93 22.00 -15.05
C PHE A 6 17.57 21.60 -14.48
N VAL A 7 17.39 21.79 -13.16
CA VAL A 7 16.04 21.83 -12.56
C VAL A 7 15.42 23.14 -13.01
N SER A 8 14.60 23.10 -14.06
CA SER A 8 13.82 24.25 -14.49
C SER A 8 13.01 24.78 -13.31
N ALA A 9 13.10 26.09 -13.06
CA ALA A 9 12.42 26.78 -11.96
C ALA A 9 11.00 26.25 -11.76
N GLN A 10 10.70 25.81 -10.54
CA GLN A 10 9.46 25.15 -10.18
C GLN A 10 8.29 26.14 -10.35
N ARG A 11 7.70 26.13 -11.54
CA ARG A 11 6.54 26.96 -11.86
C ARG A 11 5.38 26.44 -11.00
N PHE A 12 4.88 27.28 -10.10
CA PHE A 12 3.70 26.99 -9.30
C PHE A 12 2.48 27.03 -10.23
N PHE A 13 1.83 25.88 -10.41
CA PHE A 13 0.54 25.80 -11.10
C PHE A 13 -0.55 25.71 -10.03
N ARG A 14 -1.67 26.43 -10.21
CA ARG A 14 -2.89 26.15 -9.44
C ARG A 14 -3.42 24.77 -9.87
N GLY A 15 -3.38 23.79 -8.98
CA GLY A 15 -3.89 22.44 -9.21
C GLY A 15 -3.07 21.35 -8.53
N THR A 16 -3.48 20.08 -8.69
CA THR A 16 -2.74 18.92 -8.20
C THR A 16 -1.75 18.45 -9.26
N ARG A 17 -0.45 18.47 -8.96
CA ARG A 17 0.58 17.85 -9.81
C ARG A 17 0.96 16.48 -9.26
N VAL A 18 0.83 15.45 -10.10
CA VAL A 18 1.39 14.13 -9.84
C VAL A 18 2.63 13.97 -10.71
N SER A 19 3.76 13.56 -10.12
CA SER A 19 5.01 13.29 -10.83
C SER A 19 5.44 11.86 -10.55
N PHE A 20 5.87 11.15 -11.59
CA PHE A 20 6.42 9.81 -11.49
C PHE A 20 7.74 9.75 -12.26
N ALA A 21 8.71 9.02 -11.73
CA ALA A 21 10.01 8.81 -12.35
C ALA A 21 10.36 7.33 -12.31
N ILE A 22 10.94 6.82 -13.39
CA ILE A 22 11.44 5.46 -13.49
C ILE A 22 12.95 5.45 -13.74
N GLN A 23 13.64 4.53 -13.08
CA GLN A 23 15.03 4.27 -13.39
C GLN A 23 15.13 3.38 -14.63
N ARG A 24 15.80 3.88 -15.67
CA ARG A 24 16.00 3.14 -16.93
C ARG A 24 17.03 2.01 -16.81
N SER A 25 17.97 2.12 -15.86
CA SER A 25 19.01 1.11 -15.57
C SER A 25 18.60 0.22 -14.39
N SER A 26 17.40 -0.35 -14.42
CA SER A 26 16.95 -1.29 -13.39
C SER A 26 17.66 -2.64 -13.55
N ARG A 27 18.19 -3.20 -12.44
CA ARG A 27 18.73 -4.57 -12.39
C ARG A 27 17.66 -5.64 -12.20
N ARG A 28 16.41 -5.23 -11.92
CA ARG A 28 15.27 -6.15 -11.75
C ARG A 28 14.99 -6.87 -13.06
N ARG A 29 14.81 -8.18 -13.01
CA ARG A 29 14.41 -8.97 -14.18
C ARG A 29 12.90 -9.00 -14.29
N PHE A 30 12.41 -9.29 -15.49
CA PHE A 30 10.98 -9.43 -15.75
C PHE A 30 10.37 -10.56 -14.92
N GLU A 31 11.07 -11.69 -14.82
CA GLU A 31 10.64 -12.86 -14.06
C GLU A 31 10.45 -12.52 -12.57
N ASP A 32 11.34 -11.70 -11.99
CA ASP A 32 11.25 -11.29 -10.59
C ASP A 32 9.99 -10.43 -10.33
N VAL A 33 9.64 -9.56 -11.28
CA VAL A 33 8.47 -8.68 -11.17
C VAL A 33 7.19 -9.47 -11.32
N PHE A 34 7.11 -10.35 -12.31
CA PHE A 34 5.92 -11.18 -12.51
C PHE A 34 5.73 -12.17 -11.35
N GLY A 35 6.80 -12.82 -10.89
CA GLY A 35 6.73 -13.69 -9.72
C GLY A 35 6.20 -12.99 -8.46
N ALA A 36 6.42 -11.68 -8.31
CA ALA A 36 5.96 -10.93 -7.14
C ALA A 36 4.47 -10.52 -7.19
N PHE A 37 3.92 -10.24 -8.38
CA PHE A 37 2.58 -9.61 -8.52
C PHE A 37 1.58 -10.43 -9.36
N ALA A 38 2.09 -11.35 -10.17
CA ALA A 38 1.34 -12.23 -11.05
C ALA A 38 1.96 -13.65 -11.05
N PRO A 39 2.04 -14.31 -9.88
CA PRO A 39 2.65 -15.63 -9.77
C PRO A 39 1.79 -16.71 -10.46
N GLU A 40 2.41 -17.85 -10.74
CA GLU A 40 1.78 -19.00 -11.42
C GLU A 40 0.53 -19.53 -10.67
N GLU A 41 0.52 -19.45 -9.34
CA GLU A 41 -0.65 -19.79 -8.49
C GLU A 41 -1.92 -18.98 -8.83
N TYR A 42 -1.76 -17.86 -9.53
CA TYR A 42 -2.82 -16.97 -10.01
C TYR A 42 -2.91 -16.94 -11.55
N ASP A 43 -2.43 -17.97 -12.25
CA ASP A 43 -2.45 -18.07 -13.71
C ASP A 43 -1.84 -16.82 -14.40
N PHE A 44 -0.76 -16.30 -13.81
CA PHE A 44 -0.07 -15.08 -14.26
C PHE A 44 -0.97 -13.83 -14.37
N GLN A 45 -2.12 -13.83 -13.69
CA GLN A 45 -2.96 -12.65 -13.54
C GLN A 45 -2.43 -11.75 -12.43
N PHE A 46 -2.55 -10.43 -12.60
CA PHE A 46 -2.17 -9.43 -11.59
C PHE A 46 -3.13 -9.46 -10.38
N GLN A 47 -2.93 -10.46 -9.53
CA GLN A 47 -3.80 -10.78 -8.39
C GLN A 47 -3.20 -10.35 -7.04
N LYS A 48 -1.91 -10.00 -7.01
CA LYS A 48 -1.22 -9.53 -5.79
C LYS A 48 -0.81 -8.08 -5.91
N THR A 49 -0.96 -7.33 -4.83
CA THR A 49 -0.52 -5.93 -4.74
C THR A 49 0.13 -5.61 -3.41
N ASN A 50 1.07 -4.65 -3.41
CA ASN A 50 1.66 -4.10 -2.20
C ASN A 50 1.32 -2.60 -2.10
N VAL A 51 0.69 -2.23 -0.99
CA VAL A 51 0.22 -0.87 -0.71
C VAL A 51 1.02 -0.30 0.45
N LEU A 52 1.83 0.72 0.16
CA LEU A 52 2.49 1.51 1.19
C LEU A 52 1.44 2.36 1.90
N VAL A 53 1.12 1.97 3.12
CA VAL A 53 0.03 2.57 3.88
C VAL A 53 0.27 4.07 3.99
N LYS A 54 1.48 4.54 4.33
CA LYS A 54 1.87 5.96 4.48
C LYS A 54 1.57 6.89 3.30
N LEU A 55 1.23 6.37 2.12
CA LEU A 55 0.94 7.19 0.93
C LEU A 55 -0.33 8.06 1.07
N LEU A 56 -1.15 7.85 2.12
CA LEU A 56 -2.36 8.64 2.38
C LEU A 56 -2.18 9.72 3.48
N GLN A 57 -1.56 9.39 4.62
CA GLN A 57 -1.39 10.21 5.84
C GLN A 57 -0.25 9.66 6.74
N ARG A 58 0.13 10.38 7.81
CA ARG A 58 1.08 9.89 8.83
C ARG A 58 0.40 9.21 10.02
N ASP A 59 -0.81 9.65 10.36
CA ASP A 59 -1.59 9.14 11.49
C ASP A 59 -2.95 8.65 10.95
N TYR A 60 -3.19 7.34 10.98
CA TYR A 60 -4.41 6.72 10.46
C TYR A 60 -5.38 6.47 11.59
N ALA A 61 -6.36 7.36 11.80
CA ALA A 61 -7.25 7.27 12.95
C ALA A 61 -8.62 6.69 12.59
N SER A 62 -9.11 6.94 11.37
CA SER A 62 -10.54 6.84 11.05
C SER A 62 -10.90 5.70 10.09
N ARG A 63 -12.18 5.31 10.14
CA ARG A 63 -12.77 4.34 9.19
C ARG A 63 -12.80 4.87 7.76
N SER A 64 -13.02 6.17 7.57
CA SER A 64 -13.07 6.78 6.24
C SER A 64 -11.72 6.71 5.52
N GLU A 65 -10.61 6.86 6.25
CA GLU A 65 -9.26 6.66 5.72
C GLU A 65 -9.01 5.21 5.30
N ALA A 66 -9.43 4.25 6.13
CA ALA A 66 -9.38 2.83 5.77
C ALA A 66 -10.20 2.54 4.50
N ARG A 67 -11.43 3.05 4.40
CA ARG A 67 -12.25 2.88 3.18
C ARG A 67 -11.59 3.46 1.94
N ARG A 68 -10.95 4.62 2.05
CA ARG A 68 -10.21 5.24 0.94
C ARG A 68 -9.01 4.40 0.51
N LEU A 69 -8.26 3.84 1.46
CA LEU A 69 -7.17 2.89 1.18
C LEU A 69 -7.69 1.66 0.42
N LEU A 70 -8.82 1.12 0.86
CA LEU A 70 -9.36 -0.17 0.38
C LEU A 70 -10.16 -0.08 -0.93
N ALA A 71 -10.70 1.10 -1.29
CA ALA A 71 -11.69 1.26 -2.36
C ALA A 71 -11.27 0.67 -3.72
N ASN A 72 -9.97 0.63 -4.03
CA ASN A 72 -9.46 0.08 -5.30
C ASN A 72 -8.75 -1.26 -5.16
N LEU A 73 -8.78 -1.86 -3.96
CA LEU A 73 -8.08 -3.10 -3.66
C LEU A 73 -8.96 -4.35 -3.76
N GLU A 74 -10.28 -4.18 -3.90
CA GLU A 74 -11.25 -5.28 -3.99
C GLU A 74 -11.08 -6.20 -5.22
N LYS A 75 -10.26 -5.78 -6.20
CA LYS A 75 -9.95 -6.54 -7.41
C LYS A 75 -8.77 -7.52 -7.27
N PHE A 76 -8.04 -7.46 -6.16
CA PHE A 76 -6.89 -8.31 -5.91
C PHE A 76 -7.26 -9.48 -5.01
N SER A 77 -6.64 -10.63 -5.25
CA SER A 77 -6.76 -11.81 -4.39
C SER A 77 -5.86 -11.72 -3.15
N GLU A 78 -4.74 -10.98 -3.24
CA GLU A 78 -3.84 -10.73 -2.12
C GLU A 78 -3.42 -9.26 -2.03
N ILE A 79 -3.55 -8.70 -0.83
CA ILE A 79 -3.14 -7.34 -0.50
C ILE A 79 -2.09 -7.41 0.60
N VAL A 80 -0.93 -6.82 0.35
CA VAL A 80 0.09 -6.56 1.35
C VAL A 80 -0.01 -5.09 1.78
N LEU A 81 -0.24 -4.84 3.06
CA LEU A 81 -0.22 -3.51 3.66
C LEU A 81 1.13 -3.25 4.32
N ASP A 82 1.94 -2.39 3.71
CA ASP A 82 3.25 -1.99 4.23
C ASP A 82 3.12 -0.77 5.16
N PHE A 83 3.38 -0.99 6.45
CA PHE A 83 3.29 0.02 7.52
C PHE A 83 4.60 0.77 7.79
N ARG A 84 5.58 0.71 6.87
CA ARG A 84 6.83 1.47 7.00
C ARG A 84 6.55 2.95 7.24
N ASP A 85 7.23 3.51 8.24
CA ASP A 85 7.10 4.90 8.71
C ASP A 85 5.73 5.29 9.28
N VAL A 86 4.81 4.34 9.46
CA VAL A 86 3.55 4.57 10.20
C VAL A 86 3.86 4.45 11.69
N LYS A 87 3.54 5.49 12.47
CA LYS A 87 3.79 5.48 13.92
C LYS A 87 2.74 4.69 14.69
N SER A 88 1.48 4.88 14.33
CA SER A 88 0.34 4.22 14.97
C SER A 88 -0.86 4.20 14.04
N VAL A 89 -1.78 3.27 14.31
CA VAL A 89 -3.11 3.23 13.69
C VAL A 89 -4.17 3.24 14.79
N GLY A 90 -5.25 3.98 14.57
CA GLY A 90 -6.40 4.05 15.46
C GLY A 90 -7.32 2.84 15.28
N GLN A 91 -8.14 2.59 16.29
CA GLN A 91 -9.07 1.47 16.31
C GLN A 91 -10.04 1.51 15.12
N GLY A 92 -10.56 2.68 14.75
CA GLY A 92 -11.47 2.81 13.61
C GLY A 92 -10.85 2.35 12.30
N PHE A 93 -9.60 2.73 12.03
CA PHE A 93 -8.87 2.26 10.85
C PHE A 93 -8.66 0.75 10.90
N ALA A 94 -8.11 0.23 12.00
CA ALA A 94 -7.78 -1.18 12.14
C ALA A 94 -9.03 -2.08 12.05
N ASP A 95 -10.12 -1.67 12.70
CA ASP A 95 -11.41 -2.36 12.68
C ASP A 95 -12.00 -2.45 11.27
N GLU A 96 -11.95 -1.34 10.53
CA GLU A 96 -12.45 -1.32 9.14
C GLU A 96 -11.62 -2.23 8.23
N VAL A 97 -10.29 -2.24 8.36
CA VAL A 97 -9.39 -3.05 7.50
C VAL A 97 -9.44 -4.54 7.88
N PHE A 98 -9.18 -4.85 9.15
CA PHE A 98 -8.87 -6.22 9.56
C PHE A 98 -10.08 -7.01 10.06
N ARG A 99 -11.19 -6.32 10.37
CA ARG A 99 -12.46 -6.97 10.72
C ARG A 99 -13.50 -6.75 9.62
N ILE A 100 -13.99 -5.53 9.41
CA ILE A 100 -15.14 -5.29 8.52
C ILE A 100 -14.83 -5.69 7.07
N PHE A 101 -13.74 -5.18 6.51
CA PHE A 101 -13.37 -5.46 5.12
C PHE A 101 -13.00 -6.94 4.93
N ALA A 102 -12.19 -7.50 5.83
CA ALA A 102 -11.84 -8.92 5.81
C ALA A 102 -13.07 -9.85 5.85
N HIS A 103 -14.07 -9.53 6.68
CA HIS A 103 -15.32 -10.30 6.74
C HIS A 103 -16.19 -10.12 5.49
N ARG A 104 -16.25 -8.90 4.93
CA ARG A 104 -17.00 -8.63 3.70
C ARG A 104 -16.35 -9.24 2.46
N ARG A 105 -15.02 -9.41 2.46
CA ARG A 105 -14.23 -9.92 1.34
C ARG A 105 -13.32 -11.07 1.79
N PRO A 106 -13.88 -12.22 2.22
CA PRO A 106 -13.10 -13.31 2.82
C PRO A 106 -12.15 -14.00 1.84
N ALA A 107 -12.39 -13.88 0.53
CA ALA A 107 -11.52 -14.41 -0.50
C ALA A 107 -10.20 -13.61 -0.65
N ILE A 108 -10.14 -12.38 -0.14
CA ILE A 108 -8.96 -11.52 -0.23
C ILE A 108 -8.05 -11.79 0.96
N LYS A 109 -6.83 -12.23 0.70
CA LYS A 109 -5.80 -12.39 1.72
C LYS A 109 -5.20 -11.03 2.07
N ILE A 110 -5.23 -10.65 3.35
CA ILE A 110 -4.64 -9.41 3.84
C ILE A 110 -3.40 -9.72 4.69
N ALA A 111 -2.23 -9.42 4.13
CA ALA A 111 -0.93 -9.51 4.79
C ALA A 111 -0.45 -8.12 5.24
N THR A 112 0.48 -8.10 6.19
CA THR A 112 1.05 -6.85 6.74
C THR A 112 2.57 -6.93 6.78
N GLU A 113 3.25 -5.87 6.36
CA GLU A 113 4.72 -5.76 6.39
C GLU A 113 5.15 -4.51 7.16
N ASN A 114 6.40 -4.52 7.65
CA ASN A 114 7.05 -3.39 8.35
C ASN A 114 6.19 -2.78 9.48
N THR A 115 5.45 -3.62 10.21
CA THR A 115 4.69 -3.17 11.37
C THR A 115 5.61 -2.86 12.55
N ASN A 116 5.29 -1.81 13.28
CA ASN A 116 5.93 -1.52 14.57
C ASN A 116 5.10 -2.12 15.72
N PRO A 117 5.61 -2.14 16.97
CA PRO A 117 4.90 -2.73 18.10
C PRO A 117 3.50 -2.15 18.36
N ALA A 118 3.31 -0.83 18.21
CA ALA A 118 2.02 -0.16 18.43
C ALA A 118 1.00 -0.55 17.35
N VAL A 119 1.41 -0.58 16.09
CA VAL A 119 0.58 -1.02 14.96
C VAL A 119 0.21 -2.50 15.14
N ALA A 120 1.19 -3.36 15.41
CA ALA A 120 0.96 -4.79 15.59
C ALA A 120 0.01 -5.07 16.78
N ALA A 121 0.14 -4.33 17.88
CA ALA A 121 -0.77 -4.44 19.03
C ALA A 121 -2.21 -4.07 18.67
N MET A 122 -2.42 -2.98 17.93
CA MET A 122 -3.75 -2.57 17.49
C MET A 122 -4.39 -3.58 16.53
N ILE A 123 -3.62 -4.14 15.59
CA ILE A 123 -4.11 -5.16 14.66
C ILE A 123 -4.53 -6.43 15.42
N ARG A 124 -3.73 -6.89 16.39
CA ARG A 124 -4.10 -8.04 17.23
C ARG A 124 -5.36 -7.75 18.05
N HIS A 125 -5.46 -6.56 18.63
CA HIS A 125 -6.61 -6.15 19.43
C HIS A 125 -7.93 -6.28 18.65
N VAL A 126 -7.99 -5.76 17.42
CA VAL A 126 -9.23 -5.81 16.61
C VAL A 126 -9.52 -7.18 15.99
N ARG A 127 -8.52 -8.05 15.85
CA ARG A 127 -8.68 -9.42 15.33
C ARG A 127 -9.13 -10.41 16.40
N GLY A 128 -8.85 -10.12 17.67
CA GLY A 128 -9.28 -10.93 18.81
C GLY A 128 -10.68 -10.59 19.35
N GLN A 129 -11.33 -9.59 18.76
CA GLN A 129 -12.72 -9.20 19.03
C GLN A 129 -13.66 -9.83 18.00
#